data_AF-A0A356AI78-F1
#
_entry.id   AF-A0A356AI78-F1
#
_cell.length_a   1.000
_cell.length_b   1.000
_cell.length_c   1.000
_cell.angle_alpha   90.00
_cell.angle_beta   90.00
_cell.angle_gamma   90.00
#
_symmetry.space_group_name_H-M   'P 1'
#
loop_
_entity.id
_entity.type
_entity.pdbx_description
1 polymer ?
#
loop_
_entity_poly.entity_id
_entity_poly.type
_entity_poly.pdbx_seq_one_letter_code
_entity_poly.pdbx_strand_id
1 'polypeptide(L)'
;MITRQLKQPQYEAFCRSLMRKVRAEPFDAGYTATMEINGEEYAVKVQPERHCKVAALQALRIRRDGENPRFELITEGALLSSFLEVLVYQGAGR
;
A
#
# COMPACT_ATOMS: atom_id res chain seq x y z
N MET A 1 10.04 -2.95 -6.27
CA MET A 1 9.17 -3.99 -5.67
C MET A 1 9.86 -4.63 -4.47
N ILE A 2 9.15 -4.76 -3.34
CA ILE A 2 9.58 -5.53 -2.17
C ILE A 2 8.51 -6.54 -1.80
N THR A 3 8.88 -7.62 -1.11
CA THR A 3 7.94 -8.63 -0.62
C THR A 3 8.18 -8.91 0.85
N ARG A 4 7.10 -8.98 1.63
CA ARG A 4 7.15 -9.29 3.06
C ARG A 4 6.29 -10.51 3.36
N GLN A 5 6.79 -11.38 4.23
CA GLN A 5 6.03 -12.46 4.83
C GLN A 5 5.29 -11.95 6.07
N LEU A 6 3.97 -12.13 6.13
CA LEU A 6 3.17 -11.83 7.31
C LEU A 6 2.79 -13.10 8.05
N LYS A 7 2.46 -12.96 9.34
CA LYS A 7 1.78 -14.03 10.10
C LYS A 7 0.36 -14.19 9.56
N GLN A 8 -0.17 -15.41 9.58
CA GLN A 8 -1.47 -15.68 8.97
C GLN A 8 -2.63 -14.80 9.48
N PRO A 9 -2.81 -14.57 10.80
CA PRO A 9 -3.86 -13.68 11.28
C PRO A 9 -3.71 -12.23 10.78
N GLN A 10 -2.47 -11.75 10.73
CA GLN A 10 -2.13 -10.41 10.25
C GLN A 10 -2.38 -10.27 8.75
N TYR A 11 -2.02 -11.30 7.96
CA TYR A 11 -2.30 -11.37 6.54
C TYR A 11 -3.80 -11.32 6.24
N GLU A 12 -4.59 -12.14 6.92
CA GLU A 12 -6.04 -12.17 6.73
C GLU A 12 -6.71 -10.83 7.10
N ALA A 13 -6.29 -10.22 8.21
CA ALA A 13 -6.78 -8.90 8.61
C ALA A 13 -6.39 -7.83 7.59
N PHE A 14 -5.15 -7.84 7.12
CA PHE A 14 -4.66 -6.95 6.09
C PHE A 14 -5.47 -7.06 4.78
N CYS A 15 -5.66 -8.28 4.27
CA CYS A 15 -6.45 -8.53 3.06
C CYS A 15 -7.90 -8.06 3.22
N ARG A 16 -8.54 -8.31 4.37
CA ARG A 16 -9.89 -7.79 4.65
C ARG A 16 -9.93 -6.26 4.65
N SER A 17 -8.89 -5.61 5.17
CA SER A 17 -8.76 -4.14 5.17
C SER A 17 -8.65 -3.59 3.76
N LEU A 18 -7.83 -4.22 2.90
CA LEU A 18 -7.69 -3.81 1.49
C LEU A 18 -9.03 -3.92 0.75
N MET A 19 -9.75 -5.03 0.90
CA MET A 19 -11.05 -5.22 0.24
C MET A 19 -12.11 -4.18 0.65
N ARG A 20 -12.00 -3.62 1.86
CA ARG A 20 -12.94 -2.59 2.35
C ARG A 20 -12.57 -1.18 1.89
N LYS A 21 -11.28 -0.91 1.68
CA LYS A 21 -10.75 0.44 1.45
C LYS A 21 -10.49 0.75 -0.03
N VAL A 22 -10.44 -0.26 -0.88
CA VAL A 22 -9.91 -0.12 -2.23
C VAL A 22 -10.96 -0.49 -3.27
N ARG A 23 -11.17 0.39 -4.26
CA ARG A 23 -11.79 -0.02 -5.52
C ARG A 23 -10.83 -0.97 -6.21
N ALA A 24 -11.16 -2.26 -6.29
CA ALA A 24 -10.47 -3.16 -7.19
C ALA A 24 -10.58 -2.57 -8.61
N GLU A 25 -9.45 -2.18 -9.20
CA GLU A 25 -9.45 -1.75 -10.59
C GLU A 25 -9.75 -2.99 -11.45
N PRO A 26 -10.65 -2.89 -12.44
CA PRO A 26 -10.90 -4.00 -13.35
C PRO A 26 -9.58 -4.49 -13.94
N PHE A 27 -9.34 -5.81 -13.84
CA PHE A 27 -8.14 -6.48 -14.36
C PHE A 27 -6.81 -6.14 -13.64
N ASP A 28 -6.85 -5.52 -12.46
CA ASP A 28 -5.67 -5.36 -11.62
C ASP A 28 -5.64 -6.41 -10.51
N ALA A 29 -4.56 -7.19 -10.44
CA ALA A 29 -4.31 -8.12 -9.34
C ALA A 29 -3.84 -7.40 -8.06
N GLY A 30 -3.46 -6.12 -8.19
CA GLY A 30 -3.06 -5.26 -7.09
C GLY A 30 -4.19 -4.40 -6.55
N TYR A 31 -3.99 -3.92 -5.33
CA TYR A 31 -4.81 -2.93 -4.65
C TYR A 31 -4.02 -1.63 -4.54
N THR A 32 -4.66 -0.50 -4.83
CA THR A 32 -4.10 0.83 -4.54
C THR A 32 -4.61 1.30 -3.17
N ALA A 33 -3.72 1.28 -2.17
CA ALA A 33 -4.01 1.78 -0.84
C ALA A 33 -3.53 3.23 -0.69
N THR A 34 -4.43 4.14 -0.31
CA THR A 34 -4.08 5.53 -0.01
C THR A 34 -3.74 5.72 1.47
N MET A 35 -2.76 6.56 1.77
CA MET A 35 -2.38 6.94 3.13
C MET A 35 -1.87 8.38 3.16
N GLU A 36 -1.90 8.99 4.33
CA GLU A 36 -1.28 10.28 4.60
C GLU A 36 -0.16 10.08 5.63
N ILE A 37 1.05 10.56 5.34
CA ILE A 37 2.19 10.53 6.26
C ILE A 37 2.81 11.92 6.28
N ASN A 38 2.86 12.54 7.46
CA ASN A 38 3.42 13.88 7.66
C ASN A 38 2.80 14.96 6.74
N GLY A 39 1.49 14.88 6.49
CA GLY A 39 0.77 15.81 5.61
C GLY A 39 0.95 15.57 4.11
N GLU A 40 1.70 14.55 3.71
CA GLU A 40 1.87 14.15 2.31
C GLU A 40 0.98 12.93 2.00
N GLU A 41 0.29 12.97 0.87
CA GLU A 41 -0.57 11.89 0.38
C GLU A 41 0.26 10.87 -0.42
N TYR A 42 0.03 9.58 -0.18
CA TYR A 42 0.66 8.48 -0.91
C TYR A 42 -0.38 7.49 -1.40
N ALA A 43 -0.24 7.05 -2.65
CA ALA A 43 -0.96 5.91 -3.21
C ALA A 43 0.01 4.75 -3.42
N VAL A 44 -0.16 3.66 -2.68
CA VAL A 44 0.75 2.51 -2.67
C VAL A 44 0.07 1.32 -3.33
N LYS A 45 0.70 0.78 -4.37
CA LYS A 45 0.22 -0.42 -5.05
C LYS A 45 0.75 -1.66 -4.34
N VAL A 46 -0.16 -2.43 -3.75
CA VAL A 46 0.13 -3.65 -2.99
C VAL A 46 -0.55 -4.86 -3.61
N GLN A 47 0.09 -6.02 -3.51
CA GLN A 47 -0.43 -7.26 -4.05
C GLN A 47 -0.31 -8.36 -3.00
N PRO A 48 -1.42 -8.81 -2.41
CA PRO A 48 -1.46 -10.05 -1.64
C PRO A 48 -1.07 -11.24 -2.53
N GLU A 49 -0.28 -12.15 -1.97
CA GLU A 49 0.30 -13.28 -2.68
C GLU A 49 0.05 -14.59 -1.92
N ARG A 50 0.37 -15.71 -2.57
CA ARG A 50 0.34 -17.03 -1.92
C ARG A 50 1.24 -17.06 -0.69
N HIS A 51 0.91 -17.95 0.25
CA HIS A 51 1.66 -18.19 1.48
C HIS A 51 1.77 -16.98 2.41
N CYS A 52 0.72 -16.15 2.51
CA CYS A 52 0.69 -14.97 3.39
C CYS A 52 1.77 -13.92 3.08
N LYS A 53 2.20 -13.85 1.81
CA LYS A 53 3.13 -12.83 1.34
C LYS A 53 2.36 -11.61 0.83
N VAL A 54 2.98 -10.44 0.95
CA VAL A 54 2.47 -9.22 0.35
C VAL A 54 3.61 -8.52 -0.36
N ALA A 55 3.40 -8.15 -1.62
CA ALA A 55 4.31 -7.32 -2.38
C ALA A 55 3.87 -5.86 -2.34
N ALA A 56 4.80 -4.94 -2.14
CA ALA A 56 4.61 -3.53 -2.46
C ALA A 56 5.34 -3.27 -3.79
N LEU A 57 4.59 -2.92 -4.83
CA LEU A 57 5.09 -2.82 -6.19
C LEU A 57 5.77 -1.48 -6.41
N GLN A 58 5.04 -0.41 -6.11
CA GLN A 58 5.43 0.99 -6.25
C GLN A 58 4.54 1.87 -5.36
N ALA A 59 4.94 3.12 -5.16
CA ALA A 59 4.11 4.14 -4.56
C ALA A 59 4.17 5.45 -5.37
N LEU A 60 3.11 6.25 -5.29
CA LEU A 60 3.06 7.61 -5.82
C LEU A 60 2.90 8.55 -4.64
N ARG A 61 3.82 9.48 -4.45
CA ARG A 61 3.58 10.66 -3.61
C ARG A 61 2.78 11.67 -4.42
N ILE A 62 1.75 12.22 -3.81
CA ILE A 62 0.80 13.16 -4.42
C ILE A 62 0.89 14.47 -3.65
N ARG A 63 1.28 15.56 -4.33
CA ARG A 63 1.29 16.92 -3.76
C ARG A 63 0.26 17.78 -4.47
N ARG A 64 -0.64 18.39 -3.69
CA ARG A 64 -1.77 19.21 -4.19
C ARG A 64 -1.62 20.69 -3.85
N ASP A 65 -0.39 21.18 -3.75
CA ASP A 65 -0.04 22.52 -3.29
C ASP A 65 -0.08 23.62 -4.37
N GLY A 66 -0.70 23.36 -5.53
CA GLY A 66 -0.82 24.31 -6.63
C GLY A 66 -1.97 23.96 -7.59
N GLU A 67 -2.05 24.66 -8.73
CA GLU A 67 -3.12 24.45 -9.74
C GLU A 67 -3.16 23.01 -10.28
N ASN A 68 -2.00 22.35 -10.36
CA ASN A 68 -1.90 20.97 -10.85
C ASN A 68 -1.25 20.07 -9.78
N PRO A 69 -1.80 18.87 -9.52
CA PRO A 69 -1.16 17.92 -8.64
C PRO A 69 0.18 17.45 -9.22
N ARG A 70 1.21 17.37 -8.35
CA ARG A 70 2.52 16.82 -8.68
C ARG A 70 2.61 15.39 -8.17
N PHE A 71 3.24 14.54 -8.97
CA PHE A 71 3.39 13.11 -8.69
C PHE A 71 4.87 12.74 -8.70
N GLU A 72 5.29 11.96 -7.71
CA GLU A 72 6.62 11.37 -7.63
C GLU A 72 6.48 9.86 -7.48
N LEU A 73 7.04 9.12 -8.44
CA LEU A 73 7.07 7.66 -8.41
C LEU A 73 8.19 7.19 -7.49
N ILE A 74 7.82 6.35 -6.51
CA ILE A 74 8.71 5.76 -5.54
C ILE A 74 8.80 4.26 -5.84
N THR A 75 10.02 3.80 -6.08
CA THR A 75 10.32 2.36 -6.32
C THR A 75 11.42 1.83 -5.39
N GLU A 76 11.98 2.71 -4.56
CA GLU A 76 13.05 2.44 -3.61
C GLU A 76 12.58 1.47 -2.53
N GLY A 77 13.32 0.37 -2.36
CA GLY A 77 12.92 -0.73 -1.48
C GLY A 77 12.71 -0.33 -0.02
N ALA A 78 13.54 0.58 0.52
CA ALA A 78 13.43 1.03 1.90
C ALA A 78 12.11 1.79 2.17
N LEU A 79 11.71 2.67 1.26
CA LEU A 79 10.44 3.41 1.37
C LEU A 79 9.25 2.47 1.18
N LEU A 80 9.30 1.59 0.16
CA LEU A 80 8.24 0.60 -0.07
C LEU A 80 8.05 -0.33 1.13
N SER A 81 9.14 -0.76 1.77
CA SER A 81 9.07 -1.57 2.99
C SER A 81 8.43 -0.80 4.15
N SER A 82 8.75 0.49 4.28
CA SER A 82 8.21 1.36 5.33
C SER A 82 6.70 1.58 5.13
N PHE A 83 6.26 1.86 3.91
CA PHE A 83 4.84 1.99 3.58
C PHE A 83 4.08 0.70 3.85
N LEU A 84 4.66 -0.44 3.51
CA LEU A 84 4.04 -1.74 3.79
C LEU A 84 3.89 -1.99 5.30
N GLU A 85 4.87 -1.59 6.12
CA GLU A 85 4.76 -1.66 7.57
C GLU A 85 3.57 -0.85 8.10
N VAL A 86 3.45 0.40 7.64
CA VAL A 86 2.35 1.30 8.04
C VAL A 86 1.00 0.72 7.62
N LEU A 87 0.88 0.24 6.37
CA LEU A 87 -0.35 -0.35 5.85
C LEU A 87 -0.77 -1.60 6.62
N VAL A 88 0.19 -2.46 6.93
CA VAL A 88 -0.05 -3.67 7.72
C VAL A 88 -0.49 -3.30 9.13
N TYR A 89 0.15 -2.32 9.76
CA TYR A 89 -0.24 -1.83 11.09
C TYR A 89 -1.66 -1.25 11.10
N GLN A 90 -2.01 -0.41 10.11
CA GLN A 90 -3.35 0.16 9.98
C GLN A 90 -4.41 -0.87 9.60
N GLY A 91 -4.02 -1.91 8.86
CA GLY A 91 -4.92 -2.94 8.32
C GLY A 91 -5.17 -4.10 9.28
N ALA A 92 -4.20 -4.44 10.12
CA ALA A 92 -4.32 -5.54 11.09
C ALA A 92 -5.27 -5.23 12.25
N GLY A 93 -5.65 -3.95 12.45
CA GLY A 93 -6.28 -3.50 13.68
C GLY A 93 -5.28 -3.55 14.84
N ARG A 94 -5.49 -2.73 15.86
CA ARG A 94 -4.81 -2.91 17.14
C ARG A 94 -5.19 -4.26 17.75
#